data_AF-A0A2T6CBI6-F1
#
_entry.id   AF-A0A2T6CBI6-F1
#
_cell.length_a   1.000
_cell.length_b   1.000
_cell.length_c   1.000
_cell.angle_alpha   90.00
_cell.angle_beta   90.00
_cell.angle_gamma   90.00
#
_symmetry.space_group_name_H-M   'P 1'
#
loop_
_entity.id
_entity.type
_entity.pdbx_description
1 polymer ?
#
loop_
_entity_poly.entity_id
_entity_poly.type
_entity_poly.pdbx_seq_one_letter_code
_entity_poly.pdbx_strand_id
1 'polypeptide(L)'
;MSENAPSDLVFIIRLGIVTILLWICSRAYDFCIKHVSRAAERNAFLRAIYAEVDFNTFDMTRFLDSTVSIDLLAPHLERADYIPHITDARHTEIYRSRITELDALSGRYGRHENLVGSLVQFYGELEKVTQQIEGLSKPSFVQISPKGKAGTINRIYKTCAVCEGLGKGILSKMEKSYPRLGLEPIAESHQVERNIRPMNHTEAADRLKKLSSDLNRVNNRTHSGSPRS
;
A
#
# COMPACT_ATOMS: atom_id res chain seq x y z
N MET A 1 1.69 61.32 46.80
CA MET A 1 1.67 60.44 45.62
C MET A 1 2.21 59.08 46.04
N SER A 2 1.54 58.00 45.64
CA SER A 2 1.89 56.57 45.86
C SER A 2 1.21 55.84 47.04
N GLU A 3 -0.13 55.77 47.05
CA GLU A 3 -0.87 54.73 47.81
C GLU A 3 -1.20 53.48 46.95
N ASN A 4 -0.99 53.53 45.63
CA ASN A 4 -1.42 52.47 44.69
C ASN A 4 -0.30 51.47 44.30
N ALA A 5 0.96 51.73 44.67
CA ALA A 5 2.09 50.87 44.31
C ALA A 5 1.95 49.40 44.76
N PRO A 6 1.47 49.06 45.97
CA PRO A 6 1.33 47.66 46.38
C PRO A 6 0.15 46.97 45.71
N SER A 7 -0.94 47.68 45.39
CA SER A 7 -2.09 47.10 44.68
C SER A 7 -1.77 46.80 43.22
N ASP A 8 -0.99 47.66 42.57
CA ASP A 8 -0.57 47.47 41.17
C ASP A 8 0.40 46.29 41.03
N LEU A 9 1.31 46.10 41.99
CA LEU A 9 2.22 44.95 42.02
C LEU A 9 1.46 43.62 42.18
N VAL A 10 0.49 43.57 43.10
CA VAL A 10 -0.35 42.37 43.31
C VAL A 10 -1.19 42.08 42.08
N PHE A 11 -1.70 43.11 41.40
CA PHE A 11 -2.44 42.97 40.16
C PHE A 11 -1.57 42.39 39.03
N ILE A 12 -0.35 42.90 38.84
CA ILE A 12 0.61 42.40 37.85
C ILE A 12 0.98 40.93 38.12
N ILE A 13 1.24 40.57 39.38
CA ILE A 13 1.57 39.18 39.76
C ILE A 13 0.38 38.25 39.46
N ARG A 14 -0.85 38.65 39.79
CA ARG A 14 -2.06 37.87 39.49
C ARG A 14 -2.25 37.68 37.98
N LEU A 15 -2.06 38.74 37.19
CA LEU A 15 -2.13 38.67 35.73
C LEU A 15 -1.06 37.74 35.17
N GLY A 16 0.18 37.82 35.66
CA GLY A 16 1.27 36.92 35.28
C GLY A 16 0.94 35.45 35.56
N ILE A 17 0.42 35.14 36.76
CA ILE A 17 0.02 33.78 37.13
C ILE A 17 -1.12 33.26 36.23
N VAL A 18 -2.15 34.08 35.98
CA VAL A 18 -3.26 33.70 35.09
C VAL A 18 -2.75 33.42 33.67
N THR A 19 -1.82 34.23 33.17
CA THR A 19 -1.26 34.07 31.82
C THR A 19 -0.43 32.78 31.72
N ILE A 20 0.37 32.48 32.74
CA ILE A 20 1.14 31.22 32.83
C ILE A 20 0.20 30.01 32.91
N LEU A 21 -0.86 30.08 33.73
CA LEU A 21 -1.85 29.01 33.82
C LEU A 21 -2.57 28.77 32.50
N LEU A 22 -2.97 29.84 31.80
CA LEU A 22 -3.55 29.74 30.46
C LEU A 22 -2.58 29.13 29.46
N TRP A 23 -1.30 29.48 29.52
CA TRP A 23 -0.27 28.89 28.66
C TRP A 23 -0.06 27.39 28.95
N ILE A 24 -0.01 26.99 30.23
CA ILE A 24 0.10 25.57 30.63
C ILE A 24 -1.15 24.78 30.17
N CYS A 25 -2.35 25.32 30.36
CA CYS A 25 -3.59 24.68 29.93
C CYS A 25 -3.65 24.53 28.41
N SER A 26 -3.28 25.58 27.66
CA SER A 26 -3.16 25.54 26.20
C SER A 26 -2.15 24.48 25.76
N ARG A 27 -0.99 24.40 26.44
CA ARG A 27 0.04 23.41 26.12
C ARG A 27 -0.39 21.98 26.41
N ALA A 28 -1.12 21.75 27.50
CA ALA A 28 -1.69 20.45 27.84
C ALA A 28 -2.77 20.05 26.83
N TYR A 29 -3.63 20.98 26.43
CA TYR A 29 -4.65 20.77 25.41
C TYR A 29 -4.03 20.40 24.05
N ASP A 30 -3.02 21.16 23.59
CA ASP A 30 -2.25 20.87 22.38
C ASP A 30 -1.61 19.48 22.45
N PHE A 31 -1.09 19.10 23.61
CA PHE A 31 -0.46 17.80 23.82
C PHE A 31 -1.50 16.67 23.73
N CYS A 32 -2.67 16.84 24.34
CA CYS A 32 -3.78 15.88 24.26
C CYS A 32 -4.28 15.71 22.81
N ILE A 33 -4.50 16.81 22.08
CA ILE A 33 -4.92 16.75 20.67
C ILE A 33 -3.88 16.03 19.83
N LYS A 34 -2.60 16.38 19.98
CA LYS A 34 -1.51 15.73 19.24
C LYS A 34 -1.44 14.24 19.54
N HIS A 35 -1.71 13.82 20.78
CA HIS A 35 -1.75 12.41 21.14
C HIS A 35 -2.89 11.65 20.47
N VAL A 36 -4.10 12.23 20.43
CA VAL A 36 -5.25 11.63 19.76
C VAL A 36 -5.02 11.56 18.25
N SER A 37 -4.53 12.65 17.64
CA SER A 37 -4.20 12.71 16.20
C SER A 37 -3.21 11.62 15.80
N ARG A 38 -2.12 11.47 16.57
CA ARG A 38 -1.10 10.43 16.33
C ARG A 38 -1.65 9.02 16.40
N ALA A 39 -2.59 8.75 17.32
CA ALA A 39 -3.23 7.44 17.42
C ALA A 39 -4.12 7.16 16.20
N ALA A 40 -4.86 8.16 15.72
CA ALA A 40 -5.68 8.06 14.52
C ALA A 40 -4.83 7.86 13.26
N GLU A 41 -3.76 8.65 13.10
CA GLU A 41 -2.81 8.55 11.98
C GLU A 41 -2.12 7.19 11.93
N ARG A 42 -1.76 6.63 13.09
CA ARG A 42 -1.19 5.27 13.19
C ARG A 42 -2.21 4.20 12.79
N ASN A 43 -3.45 4.33 13.25
CA ASN A 43 -4.51 3.36 12.89
C ASN A 43 -4.82 3.43 11.39
N ALA A 44 -4.83 4.64 10.80
CA ALA A 44 -4.97 4.83 9.36
C ALA A 44 -3.80 4.21 8.59
N PHE A 45 -2.58 4.38 9.09
CA PHE A 45 -1.38 3.73 8.52
C PHE A 45 -1.48 2.20 8.53
N LEU A 46 -1.84 1.62 9.68
CA LEU A 46 -2.02 0.17 9.84
C LEU A 46 -3.04 -0.40 8.85
N ARG A 47 -4.17 0.29 8.68
CA ARG A 47 -5.19 -0.10 7.69
C ARG A 47 -4.69 0.02 6.26
N ALA A 48 -3.96 1.09 5.94
CA ALA A 48 -3.41 1.29 4.61
C ALA A 48 -2.37 0.23 4.25
N ILE A 49 -1.45 -0.10 5.16
CA ILE A 49 -0.47 -1.18 4.97
C ILE A 49 -1.17 -2.53 4.86
N TYR A 50 -2.16 -2.81 5.70
CA TYR A 50 -2.93 -4.04 5.62
C TYR A 50 -3.59 -4.18 4.24
N ALA A 51 -4.25 -3.14 3.75
CA ALA A 51 -4.91 -3.14 2.44
C ALA A 51 -3.90 -3.30 1.29
N GLU A 52 -2.73 -2.67 1.37
CA GLU A 52 -1.66 -2.82 0.36
C GLU A 52 -1.11 -4.26 0.34
N VAL A 53 -0.85 -4.85 1.51
CA VAL A 53 -0.41 -6.24 1.61
C VAL A 53 -1.50 -7.20 1.11
N ASP A 54 -2.77 -6.98 1.48
CA ASP A 54 -3.90 -7.78 1.03
C ASP A 54 -4.03 -7.78 -0.49
N PHE A 55 -4.00 -6.59 -1.09
CA PHE A 55 -4.08 -6.43 -2.54
C PHE A 55 -2.95 -7.19 -3.27
N ASN A 56 -1.70 -6.99 -2.86
CA ASN A 56 -0.57 -7.65 -3.49
C ASN A 56 -0.60 -9.18 -3.28
N THR A 57 -1.00 -9.63 -2.09
CA THR A 57 -1.13 -11.07 -1.78
C THR A 57 -2.21 -11.72 -2.65
N PHE A 58 -3.33 -11.04 -2.81
CA PHE A 58 -4.42 -11.48 -3.66
C PHE A 58 -4.01 -11.54 -5.13
N ASP A 59 -3.32 -10.52 -5.63
CA ASP A 59 -2.83 -10.50 -7.01
C ASP A 59 -1.84 -11.66 -7.27
N MET A 60 -0.95 -11.95 -6.32
CA MET A 60 -0.06 -13.12 -6.39
C MET A 60 -0.84 -14.44 -6.39
N THR A 61 -1.86 -14.57 -5.54
CA THR A 61 -2.72 -15.76 -5.51
C THR A 61 -3.37 -15.98 -6.88
N ARG A 62 -3.97 -14.93 -7.44
CA ARG A 62 -4.59 -14.97 -8.76
C ARG A 62 -3.60 -15.30 -9.87
N PHE A 63 -2.39 -14.73 -9.82
CA PHE A 63 -1.34 -15.04 -10.77
C PHE A 63 -1.00 -16.53 -10.72
N LEU A 64 -0.76 -17.08 -9.52
CA LEU A 64 -0.45 -18.50 -9.33
C LEU A 64 -1.58 -19.42 -9.80
N ASP A 65 -2.82 -19.09 -9.50
CA ASP A 65 -4.01 -19.86 -9.93
C ASP A 65 -4.20 -19.86 -11.45
N SER A 66 -3.73 -18.82 -12.15
CA SER A 66 -3.84 -18.68 -13.59
C SER A 66 -2.57 -19.06 -14.36
N THR A 67 -1.51 -19.48 -13.66
CA THR A 67 -0.26 -19.87 -14.31
C THR A 67 -0.37 -21.19 -15.07
N VAL A 68 0.23 -21.22 -16.27
CA VAL A 68 0.32 -22.41 -17.11
C VAL A 68 1.47 -23.28 -16.63
N SER A 69 1.27 -24.60 -16.63
CA SER A 69 2.35 -25.52 -16.26
C SER A 69 3.55 -25.41 -17.20
N ILE A 70 4.76 -25.58 -16.67
CA ILE A 70 5.99 -25.50 -17.45
C ILE A 70 6.00 -26.53 -18.59
N ASP A 71 5.40 -27.70 -18.38
CA ASP A 71 5.32 -28.76 -19.39
C ASP A 71 4.50 -28.33 -20.62
N LEU A 72 3.41 -27.57 -20.40
CA LEU A 72 2.61 -26.99 -21.49
C LEU A 72 3.31 -25.80 -22.14
N LEU A 73 4.18 -25.10 -21.40
CA LEU A 73 4.94 -23.96 -21.92
C LEU A 73 6.18 -24.39 -22.72
N ALA A 74 6.71 -25.59 -22.47
CA ALA A 74 7.96 -26.07 -23.05
C ALA A 74 8.05 -25.96 -24.59
N PRO A 75 7.02 -26.34 -25.38
CA PRO A 75 7.06 -26.20 -26.84
C PRO A 75 7.16 -24.75 -27.30
N HIS A 76 6.60 -23.80 -26.54
CA HIS A 76 6.66 -22.39 -26.86
C HIS A 76 8.05 -21.80 -26.56
N LEU A 77 8.75 -22.33 -25.56
CA LEU A 77 10.08 -21.86 -25.16
C LEU A 77 11.19 -22.29 -26.15
N GLU A 78 10.94 -23.28 -27.00
CA GLU A 78 11.85 -23.66 -28.09
C GLU A 78 11.95 -22.58 -29.17
N ARG A 79 10.93 -21.74 -29.30
CA ARG A 79 10.96 -20.61 -30.22
C ARG A 79 11.93 -19.54 -29.73
N ALA A 80 12.84 -19.14 -30.61
CA ALA A 80 13.82 -18.10 -30.30
C ALA A 80 13.15 -16.74 -30.00
N ASP A 81 12.08 -16.42 -30.72
CA ASP A 81 11.35 -15.15 -30.64
C ASP A 81 10.30 -15.09 -29.52
N TYR A 82 10.06 -16.20 -28.82
CA TYR A 82 9.03 -16.25 -27.79
C TYR A 82 9.51 -15.62 -26.48
N ILE A 83 8.83 -14.54 -26.08
CA ILE A 83 9.00 -13.86 -24.80
C ILE A 83 7.65 -13.90 -24.06
N PRO A 84 7.56 -14.55 -22.89
CA PRO A 84 6.34 -14.54 -22.10
C PRO A 84 6.09 -13.14 -21.55
N HIS A 85 4.86 -12.64 -21.74
CA HIS A 85 4.43 -11.38 -21.15
C HIS A 85 3.83 -11.65 -19.77
N ILE A 86 4.44 -11.08 -18.72
CA ILE A 86 3.92 -11.06 -17.36
C ILE A 86 3.73 -9.60 -16.98
N THR A 87 2.52 -9.23 -16.57
CA THR A 87 2.20 -7.87 -16.14
C THR A 87 2.55 -7.71 -14.66
N ASP A 88 3.32 -6.68 -14.32
CA ASP A 88 3.56 -6.26 -12.94
C ASP A 88 2.56 -5.15 -12.58
N ALA A 89 1.70 -5.40 -11.60
CA ALA A 89 0.69 -4.47 -11.10
C ALA A 89 0.81 -4.22 -9.58
N ARG A 90 2.03 -4.33 -9.04
CA ARG A 90 2.27 -4.18 -7.60
C ARG A 90 1.89 -2.80 -7.05
N HIS A 91 1.46 -2.81 -5.80
CA HIS A 91 1.20 -1.60 -5.02
C HIS A 91 2.25 -1.47 -3.91
N THR A 92 3.05 -0.42 -3.94
CA THR A 92 4.12 -0.19 -2.94
C THR A 92 4.14 1.24 -2.39
N GLU A 93 3.13 2.04 -2.74
CA GLU A 93 3.12 3.48 -2.47
C GLU A 93 2.99 3.76 -0.97
N ILE A 94 2.16 2.99 -0.25
CA ILE A 94 1.96 3.19 1.18
C ILE A 94 3.23 2.79 1.94
N TYR A 95 3.82 1.63 1.61
CA TYR A 95 5.06 1.20 2.22
C TYR A 95 6.21 2.17 1.93
N ARG A 96 6.37 2.62 0.68
CA ARG A 96 7.46 3.51 0.28
C ARG A 96 7.35 4.90 0.89
N SER A 97 6.16 5.49 0.90
CA SER A 97 5.95 6.85 1.41
C SER A 97 6.11 6.96 2.93
N ARG A 98 5.90 5.85 3.67
CA ARG A 98 5.84 5.85 5.14
C ARG A 98 6.75 4.78 5.77
N ILE A 99 7.84 4.42 5.10
CA ILE A 99 8.80 3.41 5.58
C ILE A 99 9.41 3.79 6.95
N THR A 100 9.61 5.08 7.21
CA THR A 100 10.13 5.60 8.48
C THR A 100 9.14 5.43 9.64
N GLU A 101 7.87 5.22 9.34
CA GLU A 101 6.81 4.98 10.32
C GLU A 101 6.61 3.49 10.62
N LEU A 102 7.38 2.60 9.98
CA LEU A 102 7.38 1.17 10.30
C LEU A 102 7.85 0.91 11.74
N ASP A 103 8.72 1.76 12.30
CA ASP A 103 9.09 1.70 13.71
C ASP A 103 7.91 1.99 14.65
N ALA A 104 6.87 2.69 14.16
CA ALA A 104 5.64 2.85 14.93
C ALA A 104 4.84 1.53 14.99
N LEU A 105 5.06 0.60 14.05
CA LEU A 105 4.48 -0.75 14.08
C LEU A 105 5.20 -1.65 15.12
N SER A 106 6.46 -1.37 15.41
CA SER A 106 7.24 -2.06 16.46
C SER A 106 7.03 -1.46 17.87
N GLY A 107 6.16 -0.45 18.01
CA GLY A 107 6.08 0.42 19.19
C GLY A 107 5.67 -0.21 20.53
N ARG A 108 6.39 0.20 21.59
CA ARG A 108 6.18 0.24 23.07
C ARG A 108 5.68 -1.01 23.83
N TYR A 109 5.06 -1.96 23.15
CA TYR A 109 4.73 -3.28 23.66
C TYR A 109 5.31 -4.27 22.67
N GLY A 110 6.57 -4.68 22.87
CA GLY A 110 7.30 -5.64 22.04
C GLY A 110 6.64 -7.02 21.99
N ARG A 111 5.43 -7.08 21.43
CA ARG A 111 4.53 -8.24 21.44
C ARG A 111 4.27 -8.78 20.04
N HIS A 112 4.78 -8.10 19.01
CA HIS A 112 4.63 -8.52 17.62
C HIS A 112 6.02 -8.77 17.06
N GLU A 113 6.64 -9.83 17.58
CA GLU A 113 7.95 -10.29 17.15
C GLU A 113 7.96 -10.42 15.62
N ASN A 114 8.76 -9.55 15.01
CA ASN A 114 9.12 -9.56 13.59
C ASN A 114 8.02 -9.16 12.57
N LEU A 115 7.01 -8.35 12.91
CA LEU A 115 6.10 -7.81 11.89
C LEU A 115 6.85 -6.92 10.89
N VAL A 116 7.70 -6.00 11.38
CA VAL A 116 8.53 -5.14 10.53
C VAL A 116 9.45 -5.98 9.64
N GLY A 117 10.12 -6.99 10.20
CA GLY A 117 10.96 -7.91 9.44
C GLY A 117 10.17 -8.67 8.37
N SER A 118 8.96 -9.11 8.69
CA SER A 118 8.08 -9.79 7.73
C SER A 118 7.66 -8.84 6.59
N LEU A 119 7.31 -7.59 6.89
CA LEU A 119 6.98 -6.57 5.89
C LEU A 119 8.18 -6.28 4.99
N VAL A 120 9.37 -6.01 5.57
CA VAL A 120 10.60 -5.77 4.80
C VAL A 120 10.92 -6.96 3.89
N GLN A 121 10.79 -8.19 4.39
CA GLN A 121 10.99 -9.39 3.59
C GLN A 121 9.98 -9.50 2.45
N PHE A 122 8.69 -9.24 2.71
CA PHE A 122 7.64 -9.27 1.71
C PHE A 122 7.89 -8.27 0.57
N TYR A 123 8.18 -7.00 0.89
CA TYR A 123 8.49 -6.00 -0.14
C TYR A 123 9.82 -6.27 -0.85
N GLY A 124 10.79 -6.90 -0.18
CA GLY A 124 12.02 -7.36 -0.80
C GLY A 124 11.80 -8.49 -1.82
N GLU A 125 10.92 -9.45 -1.51
CA GLU A 125 10.55 -10.50 -2.47
C GLU A 125 9.68 -9.94 -3.61
N LEU A 126 8.80 -8.96 -3.37
CA LEU A 126 8.07 -8.25 -4.45
C LEU A 126 9.03 -7.57 -5.44
N GLU A 127 10.04 -6.85 -4.93
CA GLU A 127 11.07 -6.22 -5.79
C GLU A 127 11.84 -7.26 -6.61
N LYS A 128 12.15 -8.40 -6.00
CA LYS A 128 12.82 -9.50 -6.69
C LYS A 128 11.94 -10.14 -7.77
N VAL A 129 10.62 -10.25 -7.58
CA VAL A 129 9.68 -10.67 -8.63
C VAL A 129 9.73 -9.69 -9.81
N THR A 130 9.66 -8.39 -9.55
CA THR A 130 9.74 -7.36 -10.60
C THR A 130 11.03 -7.48 -11.40
N GLN A 131 12.18 -7.58 -10.73
CA GLN A 131 13.46 -7.72 -11.42
C GLN A 131 13.54 -8.99 -12.28
N GLN A 132 12.91 -10.09 -11.85
CA GLN A 132 12.83 -11.31 -12.64
C GLN A 132 11.92 -11.14 -13.87
N ILE A 133 10.76 -10.48 -13.71
CA ILE A 133 9.84 -10.16 -14.81
C ILE A 133 10.51 -9.25 -15.82
N GLU A 134 11.16 -8.16 -15.38
CA GLU A 134 11.94 -7.29 -16.25
C GLU A 134 13.07 -8.04 -16.95
N GLY A 135 13.67 -9.02 -16.27
CA GLY A 135 14.69 -9.90 -16.83
C GLY A 135 14.23 -10.67 -18.07
N LEU A 136 12.93 -11.00 -18.17
CA LEU A 136 12.36 -11.68 -19.35
C LEU A 136 12.42 -10.81 -20.60
N SER A 137 12.35 -9.49 -20.45
CA SER A 137 12.41 -8.53 -21.57
C SER A 137 13.84 -8.26 -22.06
N LYS A 138 14.87 -8.75 -21.35
CA LYS A 138 16.26 -8.49 -21.71
C LYS A 138 16.72 -9.37 -22.89
N PRO A 139 17.61 -8.86 -23.77
CA PRO A 139 18.14 -9.64 -24.88
C PRO A 139 18.81 -10.96 -24.46
N SER A 140 19.37 -11.01 -23.25
CA SER A 140 19.99 -12.23 -22.69
C SER A 140 18.99 -13.37 -22.51
N PHE A 141 17.71 -13.10 -22.28
CA PHE A 141 16.68 -14.13 -22.14
C PHE A 141 16.40 -14.88 -23.46
N VAL A 142 16.57 -14.21 -24.60
CA VAL A 142 16.41 -14.85 -25.92
C VAL A 142 17.59 -15.79 -26.23
N GLN A 143 18.77 -15.51 -25.68
CA GLN A 143 20.01 -16.24 -25.95
C GLN A 143 20.20 -17.49 -25.09
N ILE A 144 19.42 -17.66 -24.02
CA ILE A 144 19.52 -18.85 -23.15
C ILE A 144 18.77 -20.05 -23.74
N SER A 145 19.20 -21.24 -23.33
CA SER A 145 18.57 -22.49 -23.75
C SER A 145 17.09 -22.56 -23.32
N PRO A 146 16.25 -23.35 -24.00
CA PRO A 146 14.84 -23.55 -23.61
C PRO A 146 14.70 -24.02 -22.15
N LYS A 147 15.61 -24.90 -21.69
CA LYS A 147 15.70 -25.33 -20.30
C LYS A 147 16.02 -24.16 -19.35
N GLY A 148 16.89 -23.25 -19.77
CA GLY A 148 17.18 -22.00 -19.05
C GLY A 148 15.96 -21.10 -18.95
N LYS A 149 15.23 -20.90 -20.07
CA LYS A 149 14.00 -20.10 -20.10
C LYS A 149 12.94 -20.67 -19.13
N ALA A 150 12.72 -21.97 -19.18
CA ALA A 150 11.81 -22.68 -18.28
C ALA A 150 12.23 -22.53 -16.81
N GLY A 151 13.53 -22.62 -16.52
CA GLY A 151 14.09 -22.40 -15.20
C GLY A 151 13.83 -20.99 -14.66
N THR A 152 13.99 -19.96 -15.50
CA THR A 152 13.72 -18.56 -15.14
C THR A 152 12.24 -18.34 -14.83
N ILE A 153 11.34 -18.87 -15.66
CA ILE A 153 9.89 -18.73 -15.45
C ILE A 153 9.45 -19.47 -14.18
N ASN A 154 9.94 -20.69 -13.97
CA ASN A 154 9.67 -21.43 -12.74
C ASN A 154 10.21 -20.71 -11.49
N ARG A 155 11.32 -19.96 -11.62
CA ARG A 155 11.83 -19.12 -10.53
C ARG A 155 10.89 -17.97 -10.19
N ILE A 156 10.26 -17.35 -11.19
CA ILE A 156 9.21 -16.35 -10.99
C ILE A 156 8.06 -16.96 -10.21
N TYR A 157 7.54 -18.11 -10.65
CA TYR A 157 6.42 -18.79 -9.97
C TYR A 157 6.75 -19.11 -8.52
N LYS A 158 7.94 -19.66 -8.26
CA LYS A 158 8.41 -19.93 -6.88
C LYS A 158 8.54 -18.68 -6.04
N THR A 159 9.05 -17.58 -6.61
CA THR A 159 9.21 -16.32 -5.89
C THR A 159 7.84 -15.72 -5.55
N CYS A 160 6.88 -15.76 -6.49
CA CYS A 160 5.49 -15.35 -6.27
C CYS A 160 4.82 -16.19 -5.17
N ALA A 161 5.01 -17.51 -5.15
CA ALA A 161 4.47 -18.39 -4.11
C ALA A 161 5.06 -18.10 -2.72
N VAL A 162 6.35 -17.78 -2.63
CA VAL A 162 6.97 -17.32 -1.39
C VAL A 162 6.35 -15.98 -0.95
N CYS A 163 6.17 -15.05 -1.88
CA CYS A 163 5.59 -13.75 -1.62
C CYS A 163 4.14 -13.85 -1.12
N GLU A 164 3.33 -14.69 -1.76
CA GLU A 164 1.95 -15.01 -1.34
C GLU A 164 1.92 -15.56 0.09
N GLY A 165 2.78 -16.54 0.40
CA GLY A 165 2.87 -17.12 1.74
C GLY A 165 3.28 -16.10 2.81
N LEU A 166 4.24 -15.22 2.50
CA LEU A 166 4.64 -14.12 3.38
C LEU A 166 3.48 -13.14 3.60
N GLY A 167 2.79 -12.76 2.53
CA GLY A 167 1.62 -11.88 2.56
C GLY A 167 0.50 -12.40 3.46
N LYS A 168 0.08 -13.66 3.24
CA LYS A 168 -0.91 -14.36 4.09
C LYS A 168 -0.46 -14.40 5.56
N GLY A 169 0.83 -14.65 5.79
CA GLY A 169 1.43 -14.65 7.13
C GLY A 169 1.36 -13.27 7.81
N ILE A 170 1.61 -12.19 7.07
CA ILE A 170 1.53 -10.82 7.57
C ILE A 170 0.09 -10.44 7.91
N LEU A 171 -0.86 -10.71 7.02
CA LEU A 171 -2.29 -10.41 7.23
C LEU A 171 -2.81 -11.10 8.50
N SER A 172 -2.55 -12.39 8.65
CA SER A 172 -2.94 -13.14 9.86
C SER A 172 -2.28 -12.59 11.12
N LYS A 173 -1.01 -12.18 11.06
CA LYS A 173 -0.34 -11.53 12.20
C LYS A 173 -1.00 -10.19 12.53
N MET A 174 -1.32 -9.36 11.53
CA MET A 174 -1.95 -8.05 11.74
C MET A 174 -3.35 -8.17 12.33
N GLU A 175 -4.17 -9.10 11.84
CA GLU A 175 -5.51 -9.38 12.38
C GLU A 175 -5.46 -9.77 13.86
N LYS A 176 -4.55 -10.69 14.22
CA LYS A 176 -4.34 -11.12 15.62
C LYS A 176 -3.80 -10.00 16.50
N SER A 177 -2.95 -9.15 15.93
CA SER A 177 -2.25 -8.08 16.67
C SER A 177 -3.13 -6.86 16.91
N TYR A 178 -4.06 -6.59 15.99
CA TYR A 178 -4.89 -5.38 16.00
C TYR A 178 -6.38 -5.70 15.88
N PRO A 179 -6.97 -6.52 16.77
CA PRO A 179 -8.37 -6.94 16.68
C PRO A 179 -9.35 -5.74 16.74
N ARG A 180 -8.96 -4.67 17.44
CA ARG A 180 -9.77 -3.44 17.55
C ARG A 180 -9.87 -2.64 16.26
N LEU A 181 -9.03 -2.91 15.26
CA LEU A 181 -9.06 -2.17 13.99
C LEU A 181 -10.09 -2.71 13.00
N GLY A 182 -10.62 -3.92 13.23
CA GLY A 182 -11.57 -4.58 12.31
C GLY A 182 -10.94 -4.80 10.94
N LEU A 183 -9.72 -5.35 10.91
CA LEU A 183 -9.03 -5.66 9.67
C LEU A 183 -9.68 -6.91 9.08
N GLU A 184 -10.29 -6.77 7.91
CA GLU A 184 -10.89 -7.87 7.15
C GLU A 184 -10.34 -7.84 5.72
N PRO A 185 -10.08 -9.00 5.09
CA PRO A 185 -9.61 -9.06 3.71
C PRO A 185 -10.58 -8.35 2.75
N ILE A 186 -10.08 -7.32 2.07
CA ILE A 186 -10.86 -6.49 1.14
C ILE A 186 -10.89 -7.15 -0.24
N ALA A 187 -9.82 -7.86 -0.61
CA ALA A 187 -9.68 -8.44 -1.93
C ALA A 187 -10.60 -9.66 -2.16
N GLU A 188 -10.73 -10.55 -1.18
CA GLU A 188 -11.65 -11.70 -1.26
C GLU A 188 -13.13 -11.28 -1.27
N SER A 189 -13.50 -10.30 -0.43
CA SER A 189 -14.89 -9.82 -0.34
C SER A 189 -15.37 -9.18 -1.64
N HIS A 190 -14.54 -8.37 -2.31
CA HIS A 190 -14.87 -7.80 -3.62
C HIS A 190 -14.89 -8.82 -4.75
N GLN A 191 -14.12 -9.90 -4.68
CA GLN A 191 -14.17 -10.95 -5.68
C GLN A 191 -15.42 -11.83 -5.52
N VAL A 192 -15.81 -12.16 -4.28
CA VAL A 192 -17.09 -12.81 -3.99
C VAL A 192 -18.24 -11.95 -4.52
N GLU A 193 -18.22 -10.64 -4.29
CA GLU A 193 -19.24 -9.72 -4.79
C GLU A 193 -19.28 -9.65 -6.33
N ARG A 194 -18.12 -9.64 -7.02
CA ARG A 194 -18.03 -9.69 -8.49
C ARG A 194 -18.40 -11.04 -9.10
N ASN A 195 -18.08 -12.15 -8.44
CA ASN A 195 -18.44 -13.49 -8.90
C ASN A 195 -19.93 -13.78 -8.67
N ILE A 196 -20.55 -13.19 -7.63
CA ILE A 196 -21.99 -13.27 -7.37
C ILE A 196 -22.78 -12.39 -8.36
N ARG A 197 -22.21 -11.27 -8.82
CA ARG A 197 -22.82 -10.39 -9.83
C ARG A 197 -22.04 -10.42 -11.13
N PRO A 198 -22.27 -11.39 -12.04
CA PRO A 198 -21.74 -11.29 -13.38
C PRO A 198 -22.17 -9.97 -14.00
N MET A 199 -21.19 -9.16 -14.43
CA MET A 199 -21.42 -7.82 -14.95
C MET A 199 -22.34 -7.92 -16.17
N ASN A 200 -23.54 -7.34 -16.07
CA ASN A 200 -24.52 -7.40 -17.16
C ASN A 200 -23.99 -6.61 -18.37
N HIS A 201 -24.23 -7.09 -19.59
CA HIS A 201 -23.78 -6.44 -20.83
C HIS A 201 -24.22 -4.98 -20.94
N THR A 202 -25.36 -4.63 -20.34
CA THR A 202 -25.86 -3.26 -20.23
C THR A 202 -25.00 -2.37 -19.33
N GLU A 203 -24.53 -2.87 -18.18
CA GLU A 203 -23.65 -2.12 -17.27
C GLU A 203 -22.26 -1.89 -17.87
N ALA A 204 -21.76 -2.85 -18.65
CA ALA A 204 -20.50 -2.72 -19.37
C ALA A 204 -20.57 -1.61 -20.43
N ALA A 205 -21.68 -1.53 -21.17
CA ALA A 205 -21.92 -0.50 -22.17
C ALA A 205 -22.04 0.90 -21.53
N ASP A 206 -22.73 1.02 -20.40
CA ASP A 206 -22.87 2.28 -19.67
C ASP A 206 -21.54 2.77 -19.09
N ARG A 207 -20.69 1.87 -18.59
CA ARG A 207 -19.33 2.21 -18.14
C ARG A 207 -18.44 2.67 -19.29
N LEU A 208 -18.50 2.01 -20.45
CA LEU A 208 -17.78 2.42 -21.66
C LEU A 208 -18.21 3.81 -22.14
N LYS A 209 -19.52 4.07 -22.12
CA LYS A 209 -20.10 5.37 -22.48
C LYS A 209 -19.64 6.47 -21.52
N LYS A 210 -19.58 6.17 -20.22
CA LYS A 210 -19.06 7.09 -19.20
C LYS A 210 -17.57 7.36 -19.36
N LEU A 211 -16.76 6.33 -19.58
CA LEU A 211 -15.31 6.46 -19.85
C LEU A 211 -15.04 7.29 -21.11
N SER A 212 -15.76 7.03 -22.19
CA SER A 212 -15.68 7.82 -23.43
C SER A 212 -16.07 9.29 -23.19
N SER A 213 -17.13 9.53 -22.43
CA SER A 213 -17.55 10.89 -22.04
C SER A 213 -16.49 11.60 -21.20
N ASP A 214 -15.88 10.92 -20.24
CA ASP A 214 -14.86 11.48 -19.35
C ASP A 214 -13.56 11.77 -20.12
N LEU A 215 -13.15 10.88 -21.03
CA LEU A 215 -12.02 11.10 -21.95
C LEU A 215 -12.25 12.31 -22.86
N ASN A 216 -13.45 12.43 -23.46
CA ASN A 216 -13.81 13.58 -24.29
C ASN A 216 -13.83 14.88 -23.47
N ARG A 217 -14.26 14.83 -22.21
CA ARG A 217 -14.26 15.98 -21.31
C ARG A 217 -12.84 16.41 -20.92
N VAL A 218 -11.91 15.48 -20.77
CA VAL A 218 -10.49 15.77 -20.53
C VAL A 218 -9.85 16.36 -21.79
N ASN A 219 -10.10 15.77 -22.96
CA ASN A 219 -9.53 16.21 -24.23
C ASN A 219 -10.01 17.61 -24.65
N ASN A 220 -11.28 17.95 -24.34
CA ASN A 220 -11.82 19.28 -24.59
C ASN A 220 -11.31 20.35 -23.60
N ARG A 221 -10.84 19.95 -22.41
CA ARG A 221 -10.21 20.87 -21.44
C ARG A 221 -8.74 21.15 -21.77
N THR A 222 -8.03 20.24 -22.42
CA THR A 222 -6.63 20.45 -22.82
C THR A 222 -6.45 21.39 -24.02
N HIS A 223 -7.50 21.64 -24.82
CA HIS A 223 -7.42 22.55 -25.98
C HIS A 223 -7.99 23.96 -25.76
N SER A 224 -8.52 24.29 -24.56
CA SER A 224 -9.11 25.60 -24.26
C SER A 224 -8.22 26.53 -23.42
N GLY A 225 -6.94 26.20 -23.24
CA GLY A 225 -6.04 26.91 -22.32
C GLY A 225 -4.60 27.13 -22.78
N SER A 226 -4.34 27.30 -24.09
CA SER A 226 -3.06 27.88 -24.52
C SER A 226 -3.21 29.40 -24.66
N PRO A 227 -2.58 30.22 -23.80
CA PRO A 227 -2.49 31.65 -24.04
C PRO A 227 -1.61 31.87 -25.26
N ARG A 228 -2.15 32.54 -26.29
CA ARG A 228 -1.30 33.24 -27.26
C ARG A 228 -0.73 34.47 -26.55
N SER A 229 0.53 34.38 -26.14
CA SER A 229 1.49 35.49 -26.07
C SER A 229 2.89 34.92 -25.91
#